data_AF-A0AAN4ZDG7-F1
#
_entry.id   AF-A0AAN4ZDG7-F1
#
_cell.length_a   1.000
_cell.length_b   1.000
_cell.length_c   1.000
_cell.angle_alpha   90.00
_cell.angle_beta   90.00
_cell.angle_gamma   90.00
#
_symmetry.space_group_name_H-M   'P 1'
#
loop_
_entity.id
_entity.type
_entity.pdbx_description
1 polymer ?
#
loop_
_entity_poly.entity_id
_entity_poly.type
_entity_poly.pdbx_seq_one_letter_code
_entity_poly.pdbx_strand_id
1 'polypeptide(L)'
;SSEVFNILNIPQDIIRTIVRVGQEDIDSMQLISKQWNSLSLEHLSNRTHLPVINKIYLISQNIHYTLEMTISINRNQHGIRRT
;
A
#
# COMPACT_ATOMS: atom_id res chain seq x y z
N SER A 1 -29.74 -9.78 17.80
CA SER A 1 -28.52 -10.59 17.60
C SER A 1 -27.43 -9.65 17.13
N SER A 2 -26.45 -9.34 17.97
CA SER A 2 -25.32 -8.51 17.55
C SER A 2 -24.49 -9.30 16.54
N GLU A 3 -24.56 -8.95 15.26
CA GLU A 3 -23.67 -9.48 14.25
C GLU A 3 -22.23 -9.26 14.72
N VAL A 4 -21.51 -10.35 14.97
CA VAL A 4 -20.11 -10.29 15.37
C VAL A 4 -19.35 -9.80 14.14
N PHE A 5 -18.98 -8.52 14.14
CA PHE A 5 -18.18 -7.92 13.08
C PHE A 5 -16.81 -8.61 13.05
N ASN A 6 -16.65 -9.53 12.11
CA ASN A 6 -15.42 -10.30 11.94
C ASN A 6 -14.65 -9.71 10.76
N ILE A 7 -13.39 -9.35 11.00
CA ILE A 7 -12.48 -8.81 9.97
C ILE A 7 -12.26 -9.76 8.78
N LEU A 8 -12.54 -11.05 8.98
CA LEU A 8 -12.49 -12.09 7.94
C LEU A 8 -13.71 -12.10 7.02
N ASN A 9 -14.84 -11.54 7.45
CA ASN A 9 -16.11 -11.52 6.70
C ASN A 9 -16.41 -10.14 6.11
N ILE A 10 -15.40 -9.28 6.01
CA ILE A 10 -15.58 -7.95 5.41
C ILE A 10 -15.74 -8.09 3.89
N PRO A 11 -16.73 -7.41 3.29
CA PRO A 11 -16.87 -7.29 1.84
C PRO A 11 -15.57 -6.83 1.14
N GLN A 12 -15.29 -7.40 -0.03
CA GLN A 12 -14.03 -7.17 -0.73
C GLN A 12 -13.81 -5.69 -1.13
N ASP A 13 -14.86 -4.98 -1.50
CA ASP A 13 -14.85 -3.55 -1.81
C ASP A 13 -14.43 -2.68 -0.62
N ILE A 14 -14.86 -3.05 0.59
CA ILE A 14 -14.41 -2.39 1.82
C ILE A 14 -12.93 -2.68 2.07
N ILE A 15 -12.48 -3.94 1.92
CA ILE A 15 -11.06 -4.29 2.05
C ILE A 15 -10.20 -3.52 1.03
N ARG A 16 -10.63 -3.43 -0.24
CA ARG A 16 -9.93 -2.64 -1.27
C ARG A 16 -9.81 -1.17 -0.88
N THR A 17 -10.86 -0.62 -0.25
CA THR A 17 -10.84 0.76 0.24
C THR A 17 -9.84 0.93 1.38
N ILE A 18 -9.81 0.00 2.33
CA ILE A 18 -8.85 0.02 3.44
C ILE A 18 -7.41 -0.10 2.92
N VAL A 19 -7.13 -1.06 2.03
CA VAL A 19 -5.82 -1.25 1.41
C VAL A 19 -5.34 0.01 0.70
N ARG A 20 -6.23 0.70 -0.02
CA ARG A 20 -5.90 1.95 -0.73
C ARG A 20 -5.56 3.09 0.24
N VAL A 21 -6.26 3.18 1.38
CA VAL A 21 -6.11 4.28 2.33
C VAL A 21 -4.92 4.06 3.27
N GLY A 22 -4.68 2.83 3.73
CA GLY A 22 -3.59 2.47 4.65
C GLY A 22 -2.42 1.80 3.95
N GLN A 23 -2.06 2.27 2.75
CA GLN A 23 -1.03 1.66 1.92
C GLN A 23 0.35 1.59 2.61
N GLU A 24 0.62 2.49 3.54
CA GLU A 24 1.85 2.54 4.35
C GLU A 24 2.12 1.24 5.13
N ASP A 25 1.07 0.50 5.52
CA ASP A 25 1.15 -0.74 6.29
C ASP A 25 0.58 -1.94 5.51
N ILE A 26 0.66 -1.90 4.17
CA ILE A 26 0.08 -2.93 3.30
C ILE A 26 0.65 -4.34 3.57
N ASP A 27 1.90 -4.43 4.03
CA ASP A 27 2.55 -5.70 4.39
C ASP A 27 1.89 -6.33 5.62
N SER A 28 1.49 -5.52 6.60
CA SER A 28 0.77 -5.99 7.78
C SER A 28 -0.64 -6.46 7.42
N MET A 29 -1.29 -5.77 6.47
CA MET A 29 -2.62 -6.18 5.97
C MET A 29 -2.58 -7.54 5.27
N GLN A 30 -1.51 -7.87 4.55
CA GLN A 30 -1.35 -9.18 3.89
C GLN A 30 -1.36 -10.35 4.88
N LEU A 31 -1.02 -10.12 6.15
CA LEU A 31 -0.96 -11.16 7.18
C LEU A 31 -2.31 -11.51 7.81
N ILE A 32 -3.36 -10.72 7.55
CA ILE A 32 -4.68 -10.90 8.19
C ILE A 32 -5.36 -12.18 7.70
N SER A 33 -5.44 -12.38 6.38
CA SER A 33 -6.02 -13.57 5.77
C SER A 33 -5.64 -13.70 4.29
N LYS A 34 -5.91 -14.86 3.68
CA LYS A 34 -5.69 -15.08 2.24
C LYS A 34 -6.41 -14.04 1.37
N GLN A 35 -7.61 -13.61 1.77
CA GLN A 35 -8.39 -12.62 1.04
C GLN A 35 -7.72 -11.24 1.09
N TRP A 36 -7.25 -10.82 2.28
CA TRP A 36 -6.51 -9.57 2.43
C TRP A 36 -5.22 -9.58 1.63
N ASN A 37 -4.45 -10.67 1.69
CA ASN A 37 -3.25 -10.83 0.89
C ASN A 37 -3.53 -10.70 -0.62
N SER A 38 -4.54 -11.43 -1.12
CA SER A 38 -4.90 -11.38 -2.55
C SER A 38 -5.28 -9.97 -3.00
N LEU A 39 -6.03 -9.22 -2.20
CA LEU A 39 -6.47 -7.86 -2.54
C LEU A 39 -5.34 -6.84 -2.41
N SER A 40 -4.42 -7.01 -1.46
CA SER A 40 -3.20 -6.22 -1.36
C SER A 40 -2.29 -6.43 -2.56
N LEU A 41 -2.09 -7.67 -3.00
CA LEU A 41 -1.31 -7.99 -4.20
C LEU A 41 -1.98 -7.46 -5.48
N GLU A 42 -3.30 -7.58 -5.60
CA GLU A 42 -4.08 -6.94 -6.67
C GLU A 42 -3.81 -5.43 -6.69
N HIS A 43 -3.84 -4.76 -5.54
CA HIS A 43 -3.56 -3.33 -5.43
C HIS A 43 -2.12 -2.97 -5.85
N LEU A 44 -1.12 -3.72 -5.40
CA LEU A 44 0.30 -3.49 -5.72
C LEU A 44 0.67 -3.85 -7.16
N SER A 45 -0.11 -4.70 -7.83
CA SER A 45 0.09 -5.02 -9.25
C SER A 45 -0.09 -3.81 -10.17
N ASN A 46 -0.84 -2.80 -9.72
CA ASN A 46 -1.00 -1.56 -10.47
C ASN A 46 0.13 -0.57 -10.10
N ARG A 47 1.00 -0.31 -11.07
CA ARG A 47 2.13 0.63 -10.92
C ARG A 47 1.70 2.03 -10.49
N THR A 48 0.49 2.49 -10.80
CA THR A 48 0.00 3.81 -10.35
C THR A 48 -0.24 3.90 -8.85
N HIS A 49 -0.27 2.76 -8.16
CA HIS A 49 -0.40 2.71 -6.71
C HIS A 49 0.95 2.71 -6.02
N LEU A 50 2.03 2.32 -6.69
CA LEU A 50 3.34 2.22 -6.05
C LEU A 50 3.91 3.62 -5.73
N PRO A 51 4.64 3.77 -4.62
CA PRO A 51 5.34 5.01 -4.32
C PRO A 51 6.34 5.34 -5.45
N VAL A 52 6.43 6.62 -5.79
CA VAL A 52 7.35 7.09 -6.81
C VAL A 52 8.75 7.17 -6.19
N ILE A 53 9.72 6.51 -6.79
CA ILE A 53 11.13 6.70 -6.45
C ILE A 53 11.55 8.02 -7.07
N ASN A 54 11.86 9.01 -6.23
CA ASN A 54 12.25 10.34 -6.71
C ASN A 54 13.73 10.38 -7.05
N LYS A 55 14.55 9.86 -6.14
CA LYS A 55 16.01 9.95 -6.21
C LYS A 55 16.65 8.74 -5.53
N ILE A 56 17.77 8.30 -6.09
CA ILE A 56 18.65 7.28 -5.52
C ILE A 56 20.04 7.90 -5.50
N TYR A 57 20.69 7.87 -4.35
CA TYR A 57 22.04 8.33 -4.16
C TYR A 57 22.94 7.18 -3.75
N LEU A 58 24.12 7.12 -4.36
CA LEU A 58 25.22 6.33 -3.86
C LEU A 58 26.19 7.28 -3.16
N ILE A 59 26.33 7.12 -1.86
CA ILE A 59 27.22 7.95 -1.05
C ILE A 59 28.45 7.12 -0.74
N SER A 60 29.62 7.63 -1.14
CA SER A 60 30.92 7.06 -0.80
C SER A 60 31.49 7.79 0.41
N GLN A 61 31.84 7.05 1.46
CA GLN A 61 32.54 7.57 2.63
C GLN A 61 33.76 6.69 2.91
N ASN A 62 34.95 7.23 2.63
CA ASN A 62 36.23 6.51 2.69
C ASN A 62 36.23 5.23 1.82
N ILE A 63 35.93 4.07 2.42
CA ILE A 63 35.97 2.74 1.82
C ILE A 63 34.58 2.08 1.79
N HIS A 64 33.57 2.73 2.38
CA HIS A 64 32.20 2.23 2.45
C HIS A 64 31.31 2.95 1.44
N TYR A 65 30.36 2.22 0.87
CA TYR A 65 29.30 2.75 0.03
C TYR A 65 27.95 2.55 0.73
N THR A 66 27.14 3.60 0.77
CA THR A 66 25.77 3.56 1.28
C THR A 66 24.81 3.96 0.18
N LEU A 67 23.71 3.21 0.06
CA LEU A 67 22.62 3.53 -0.85
C LEU A 67 21.54 4.28 -0.07
N GLU A 68 21.28 5.54 -0.44
CA GLU A 68 20.16 6.31 0.09
C GLU A 68 19.07 6.48 -0.97
N MET A 69 17.81 6.34 -0.58
CA MET A 69 16.66 6.47 -1.48
C MET A 69 15.63 7.43 -0.89
N THR A 70 15.07 8.30 -1.74
CA THR A 70 13.90 9.11 -1.38
C THR A 70 12.70 8.67 -2.21
N ILE A 71 11.60 8.33 -1.52
CA ILE A 71 10.33 7.94 -2.13
C ILE A 71 9.24 8.97 -1.81
N SER A 72 8.31 9.17 -2.74
CA SER A 72 7.08 9.94 -2.52
C SER A 72 5.87 9.04 -2.63
N ILE A 73 5.05 9.03 -1.58
CA ILE A 73 3.76 8.35 -1.55
C ILE A 73 2.71 9.33 -2.10
N ASN A 74 2.12 9.01 -3.26
CA ASN A 74 1.10 9.86 -3.86
C ASN A 74 -0.26 9.56 -3.21
N ARG A 75 -0.74 10.48 -2.37
CA ARG A 75 -2.04 10.34 -1.69
C ARG A 75 -3.26 10.64 -2.59
N ASN A 76 -3.04 10.94 -3.87
CA ASN A 76 -4.10 11.34 -4.79
C ASN A 76 -4.82 10.13 -5.40
N GLN A 77 -5.76 9.54 -4.65
CA GLN A 77 -6.82 8.70 -5.23
C GLN A 77 -8.24 9.20 -4.91
N HIS A 78 -8.41 10.44 -4.46
CA HIS A 78 -9.71 11.12 -4.48
C HIS A 78 -9.98 11.75 -5.86
N GLY A 79 -10.09 10.91 -6.88
CA GLY A 79 -10.71 11.29 -8.14
C GLY A 79 -12.22 11.37 -7.95
N ILE A 80 -12.70 12.45 -7.33
CA ILE A 80 -14.12 12.85 -7.45
C ILE A 80 -14.34 13.09 -8.95
N ARG A 81 -14.91 12.10 -9.65
CA ARG A 81 -15.54 12.34 -10.95
C ARG A 81 -16.71 13.28 -10.69
N ARG A 82 -16.49 14.58 -10.83
CA ARG A 82 -17.55 15.55 -11.08
C ARG A 82 -17.95 15.38 -12.55
N THR A 83 -19.07 14.70 -12.76
CA THR A 83 -19.88 14.81 -13.98
C THR A 83 -21.18 15.46 -13.58
#